data_AF-A0AAJ5WKD8-F1
#
_entry.id   AF-A0AAJ5WKD8-F1
#
_cell.length_a   1.000
_cell.length_b   1.000
_cell.length_c   1.000
_cell.angle_alpha   90.00
_cell.angle_beta   90.00
_cell.angle_gamma   90.00
#
_symmetry.space_group_name_H-M   'P 1'
#
loop_
_entity.id
_entity.type
_entity.pdbx_description
1 polymer ?
#
loop_
_entity_poly.entity_id
_entity_poly.type
_entity_poly.pdbx_seq_one_letter_code
_entity_poly.pdbx_strand_id
1 'polypeptide(L)'
;MKSFSSKGFLLAVTGVALIFIGLNPLRDYDLGVWAMWAGFLLVGMVWTWSIWEVIVAEELGFVPRVAWLIVTIALPVVGGLLFNVMRQPRPKVATESNRKMVH
;
A
#
# COMPACT_ATOMS: atom_id res chain seq x y z
N MET A 1 -6.41 -25.74 -12.09
CA MET A 1 -6.33 -24.79 -10.96
C MET A 1 -5.27 -25.30 -9.99
N LYS A 2 -4.00 -24.92 -10.20
CA LYS A 2 -2.94 -25.17 -9.21
C LYS A 2 -3.33 -24.43 -7.94
N SER A 3 -3.18 -25.07 -6.78
CA SER A 3 -3.57 -24.49 -5.51
C SER A 3 -2.99 -23.09 -5.40
N PHE A 4 -3.84 -22.10 -5.16
CA PHE A 4 -3.41 -20.82 -4.61
C PHE A 4 -2.56 -21.21 -3.40
N SER A 5 -1.23 -21.06 -3.51
CA SER A 5 -0.31 -21.53 -2.49
C SER A 5 -0.70 -20.80 -1.22
N SER A 6 -1.33 -21.49 -0.26
CA SER A 6 -1.87 -20.85 0.95
C SER A 6 -0.80 -20.03 1.67
N LYS A 7 0.46 -20.38 1.45
CA LYS A 7 1.66 -19.67 1.89
C LYS A 7 1.77 -18.24 1.35
N GLY A 8 1.55 -18.01 0.05
CA GLY A 8 1.63 -16.67 -0.54
C GLY A 8 0.53 -15.74 -0.02
N PHE A 9 -0.69 -16.27 0.10
CA PHE A 9 -1.80 -15.57 0.72
C PHE A 9 -1.55 -15.27 2.20
N LEU A 10 -1.07 -16.25 2.97
CA LEU A 10 -0.71 -16.07 4.38
C LEU A 10 0.38 -15.00 4.55
N LEU A 11 1.43 -15.02 3.72
CA LEU A 11 2.48 -14.00 3.73
C LEU A 11 1.94 -12.60 3.45
N ALA A 12 1.03 -12.46 2.48
CA ALA A 12 0.37 -11.19 2.20
C ALA A 12 -0.45 -10.70 3.40
N VAL A 13 -1.25 -11.59 4.01
CA VAL A 13 -2.07 -11.27 5.19
C VAL A 13 -1.20 -10.88 6.38
N THR A 14 -0.12 -11.62 6.64
CA THR A 14 0.83 -11.29 7.72
C THR A 14 1.53 -9.96 7.45
N GLY A 15 1.96 -9.70 6.22
CA GLY A 15 2.57 -8.41 5.84
C GLY A 15 1.62 -7.24 6.06
N VAL A 16 0.35 -7.37 5.64
CA VAL A 16 -0.69 -6.38 5.89
C VAL A 16 -0.92 -6.18 7.39
N ALA A 17 -1.00 -7.26 8.18
CA ALA A 17 -1.15 -7.18 9.63
C ALA A 17 0.02 -6.42 10.29
N LEU A 18 1.27 -6.66 9.85
CA LEU A 18 2.44 -5.93 10.35
C LEU A 18 2.37 -4.42 10.03
N ILE A 19 1.89 -4.03 8.85
CA ILE A 19 1.66 -2.62 8.51
C ILE A 19 0.65 -2.01 9.48
N PHE A 20 -0.47 -2.67 9.73
CA PHE A 20 -1.50 -2.16 10.66
C PHE A 20 -1.00 -2.10 12.12
N ILE A 21 -0.22 -3.08 12.55
CA ILE A 21 0.41 -3.06 13.88
C ILE A 21 1.40 -1.89 13.99
N GLY A 22 2.22 -1.67 12.96
CA GLY A 22 3.19 -0.56 12.93
C GLY A 22 2.55 0.82 12.82
N LEU A 23 1.35 0.93 12.26
CA LEU A 23 0.55 2.17 12.23
C LEU A 23 -0.08 2.50 13.59
N ASN A 24 -0.17 1.54 14.51
CA ASN A 24 -0.64 1.82 15.85
C ASN A 24 0.44 2.64 16.58
N PRO A 25 0.12 3.82 17.15
CA PRO A 25 1.02 4.57 18.00
C PRO A 25 1.21 3.82 19.33
N LEU A 26 1.92 2.70 19.28
CA LEU A 26 2.42 2.02 20.46
C LEU A 26 3.47 2.90 21.13
N ARG A 27 3.65 2.65 22.43
CA ARG A 27 4.52 3.40 23.33
C ARG A 27 5.98 3.49 22.84
N ASP A 28 6.40 2.55 21.99
CA ASP A 28 7.69 2.51 21.29
C ASP A 28 7.52 2.83 19.81
N TYR A 29 7.73 4.10 19.47
CA TYR A 29 7.68 4.61 18.10
C TYR A 29 8.62 3.84 17.16
N ASP A 30 9.85 3.54 17.62
CA ASP A 30 10.86 2.87 16.81
C ASP A 30 10.42 1.46 16.39
N LEU A 31 9.89 0.67 17.34
CA LEU A 31 9.41 -0.68 17.06
C LEU A 31 8.25 -0.66 16.05
N GLY A 32 7.32 0.28 16.20
CA GLY A 32 6.20 0.46 15.28
C GLY A 32 6.66 0.77 13.86
N VAL A 33 7.63 1.70 13.71
CA VAL A 33 8.22 2.05 12.41
C VAL A 33 8.92 0.85 11.77
N TRP A 34 9.72 0.09 12.53
CA TRP A 34 10.38 -1.12 12.01
C TRP A 34 9.38 -2.19 11.57
N ALA A 35 8.34 -2.45 12.36
CA ALA A 35 7.27 -3.39 12.01
C ALA A 35 6.53 -2.97 10.74
N MET A 36 6.26 -1.67 10.59
CA MET A 36 5.63 -1.10 9.40
C MET A 36 6.51 -1.32 8.15
N TRP A 37 7.81 -1.03 8.22
CA TRP A 37 8.74 -1.26 7.11
C TRP A 37 8.89 -2.74 6.76
N ALA A 38 8.96 -3.62 7.76
CA ALA A 38 8.98 -5.06 7.54
C ALA A 38 7.71 -5.53 6.81
N GLY A 39 6.55 -5.01 7.20
CA GLY A 39 5.28 -5.26 6.52
C GLY A 39 5.27 -4.78 5.07
N PHE A 40 5.75 -3.57 4.79
CA PHE A 40 5.87 -3.05 3.42
C PHE A 40 6.81 -3.89 2.55
N LEU A 41 7.96 -4.33 3.07
CA LEU A 41 8.88 -5.21 2.35
C LEU A 41 8.23 -6.56 2.02
N LEU A 42 7.53 -7.17 2.98
CA LEU A 42 6.82 -8.44 2.79
C LEU A 42 5.74 -8.32 1.71
N VAL A 43 4.86 -7.32 1.83
CA VAL A 43 3.78 -7.09 0.86
C VAL A 43 4.36 -6.74 -0.52
N GLY A 44 5.41 -5.91 -0.57
CA GLY A 44 6.12 -5.58 -1.80
C GLY A 44 6.71 -6.80 -2.49
N MET A 45 7.34 -7.70 -1.73
CA MET A 45 7.89 -8.95 -2.26
C MET A 45 6.79 -9.84 -2.84
N VAL A 46 5.71 -10.08 -2.10
CA VAL A 46 4.58 -10.88 -2.61
C VAL A 46 3.95 -10.25 -3.84
N TRP A 47 3.80 -8.92 -3.86
CA TRP A 47 3.26 -8.21 -5.02
C TRP A 47 4.16 -8.35 -6.26
N THR A 48 5.48 -8.17 -6.13
CA THR A 48 6.41 -8.39 -7.25
C THR A 48 6.39 -9.83 -7.75
N TRP A 49 6.23 -10.80 -6.85
CA TRP A 49 6.07 -12.20 -7.19
C TRP A 49 4.78 -12.44 -7.98
N SER A 50 3.66 -11.82 -7.59
CA SER A 50 2.41 -11.88 -8.34
C SER A 50 2.51 -11.28 -9.75
N ILE A 51 3.30 -10.21 -9.93
CA ILE A 51 3.59 -9.67 -11.28
C ILE A 51 4.30 -10.73 -12.13
N TRP A 52 5.32 -11.38 -11.55
CA TRP A 52 6.05 -12.44 -12.24
C TRP A 52 5.14 -13.60 -12.63
N GLU A 53 4.27 -14.07 -11.72
CA GLU A 53 3.30 -15.13 -11.99
C GLU A 53 2.38 -14.80 -13.18
N VAL A 54 1.92 -13.56 -13.31
CA VAL A 54 1.13 -13.12 -14.47
C VAL A 54 1.95 -13.14 -15.76
N ILE A 55 3.22 -12.74 -15.71
CA ILE A 55 4.11 -12.73 -16.90
C ILE A 55 4.35 -14.14 -17.43
N VAL A 56 4.60 -15.10 -16.53
CA VAL A 56 4.93 -16.49 -16.90
C VAL A 56 3.72 -17.39 -17.09
N ALA A 57 2.49 -16.87 -16.93
CA ALA A 57 1.27 -17.63 -17.11
C ALA A 57 1.01 -17.91 -18.61
N GLU A 58 1.64 -18.96 -19.12
CA GLU A 58 1.51 -19.44 -20.50
C GLU A 58 0.09 -19.88 -20.86
N GLU A 59 -0.67 -20.33 -19.85
CA GLU A 59 -2.08 -20.73 -19.96
C GLU A 59 -3.03 -19.57 -20.30
N LEU A 60 -2.61 -18.32 -20.05
CA LEU A 60 -3.35 -17.13 -20.47
C LEU A 60 -2.90 -16.74 -21.88
N GLY A 61 -3.87 -16.60 -22.79
CA GLY A 61 -3.63 -15.94 -24.08
C GLY A 61 -3.11 -14.51 -23.91
N PHE A 62 -2.51 -13.94 -24.97
CA PHE A 62 -1.84 -12.63 -24.90
C PHE A 62 -2.72 -11.52 -24.31
N VAL A 63 -3.95 -11.37 -24.80
CA VAL A 63 -4.87 -10.31 -24.37
C VAL A 63 -5.25 -10.43 -22.87
N PRO A 64 -5.73 -11.59 -22.37
CA PRO A 64 -5.96 -11.79 -20.93
C PRO A 64 -4.72 -11.52 -20.07
N ARG A 65 -3.54 -11.95 -20.51
CA ARG A 65 -2.29 -11.77 -19.76
C ARG A 65 -1.95 -10.29 -19.57
N VAL A 66 -2.03 -9.51 -20.66
CA VAL A 66 -1.79 -8.08 -20.62
C VAL A 66 -2.81 -7.37 -19.74
N ALA A 67 -4.09 -7.76 -19.82
CA ALA A 67 -5.14 -7.19 -18.96
C ALA A 67 -4.85 -7.42 -17.47
N TRP A 68 -4.49 -8.64 -17.07
CA TRP A 68 -4.12 -8.94 -15.68
C TRP A 68 -2.86 -8.21 -15.23
N LEU A 69 -1.86 -8.07 -16.11
CA LEU A 69 -0.65 -7.34 -15.80
C LEU A 69 -0.93 -5.87 -15.50
N ILE A 70 -1.78 -5.23 -16.33
CA ILE A 70 -2.23 -3.85 -16.11
C ILE A 70 -2.92 -3.73 -14.76
N VAL A 71 -3.88 -4.62 -14.45
CA VAL A 71 -4.63 -4.58 -13.19
C VAL A 71 -3.70 -4.73 -11.98
N THR A 72 -2.79 -5.71 -11.99
CA THR A 72 -1.86 -5.97 -10.87
C THR A 72 -0.92 -4.80 -10.61
N ILE A 73 -0.51 -4.06 -11.65
CA ILE A 73 0.38 -2.89 -11.51
C ILE A 73 -0.40 -1.61 -11.19
N ALA A 74 -1.61 -1.44 -11.72
CA ALA A 74 -2.38 -0.21 -11.55
C ALA A 74 -2.97 -0.06 -10.14
N LEU A 75 -3.32 -1.16 -9.47
CA LEU A 75 -3.97 -1.14 -8.15
C LEU A 75 -3.25 -0.26 -7.10
N PRO A 76 -1.93 -0.42 -6.86
CA PRO A 76 -1.19 0.45 -5.94
C PRO A 76 -1.18 1.92 -6.37
N VAL A 77 -1.05 2.19 -7.67
CA VAL A 77 -1.01 3.54 -8.22
C VAL A 77 -2.35 4.25 -8.02
N VAL A 78 -3.47 3.55 -8.27
CA VAL A 78 -4.83 4.07 -8.07
C VAL A 78 -5.05 4.41 -6.60
N GLY A 79 -4.58 3.59 -5.66
CA GLY A 79 -4.65 3.91 -4.24
C GLY A 79 -3.90 5.21 -3.88
N GLY A 80 -2.70 5.39 -4.41
CA GLY A 80 -1.92 6.63 -4.22
C GLY A 80 -2.57 7.86 -4.86
N LEU A 81 -3.14 7.72 -6.05
CA LEU A 81 -3.90 8.77 -6.71
C LEU A 81 -5.14 9.15 -5.90
N LEU A 82 -5.90 8.16 -5.41
CA LEU A 82 -7.07 8.39 -4.58
C LEU A 82 -6.70 9.16 -3.30
N PHE A 83 -5.60 8.79 -2.64
CA PHE A 83 -5.08 9.56 -1.50
C PHE A 83 -4.80 11.02 -1.87
N ASN A 84 -4.12 11.27 -2.99
CA ASN A 84 -3.80 12.63 -3.43
C ASN A 84 -5.05 13.45 -3.76
N VAL A 85 -6.07 12.82 -4.36
CA VAL A 85 -7.36 13.47 -4.64
C VAL A 85 -8.12 13.78 -3.35
N MET A 86 -8.13 12.86 -2.38
CA MET A 86 -8.84 13.03 -1.11
C MET A 86 -8.11 13.95 -0.12
N ARG A 87 -6.81 14.18 -0.30
CA ARG A 87 -6.04 15.09 0.55
C ARG A 87 -6.44 16.53 0.28
N GLN A 88 -7.50 16.98 0.94
CA GLN A 88 -7.82 18.41 1.01
C GLN A 88 -6.72 19.12 1.81
N PRO A 89 -6.07 20.18 1.27
CA PRO A 89 -5.26 21.05 2.09
C PRO A 89 -6.15 21.64 3.17
N ARG A 90 -5.86 21.36 4.45
CA ARG A 90 -6.56 22.04 5.54
C ARG A 90 -6.37 23.55 5.34
N PRO A 91 -7.44 24.36 5.28
CA PRO A 91 -7.26 25.80 5.28
C PRO A 91 -6.48 26.15 6.55
N LYS A 92 -5.36 26.86 6.40
CA LYS A 92 -4.69 27.48 7.54
C LYS A 92 -5.65 28.54 8.07
N VAL A 93 -6.54 28.16 9.00
CA VAL A 93 -7.55 29.05 9.55
C VAL A 93 -6.84 30.13 10.38
N ALA A 94 -6.67 31.30 9.77
CA ALA A 94 -6.80 32.63 10.38
C ALA A 94 -6.04 32.94 11.70
N THR A 95 -4.97 32.21 12.06
CA THR A 95 -4.20 32.56 13.27
C THR A 95 -3.32 33.81 13.09
N GLU A 96 -3.13 34.31 11.88
CA GLU A 96 -2.39 35.57 11.64
C GLU A 96 -3.25 36.84 11.74
N SER A 97 -4.59 36.75 11.66
CA SER A 97 -5.44 37.95 11.70
C SER A 97 -5.65 38.51 13.10
N ASN A 98 -5.37 37.75 14.17
CA ASN A 98 -5.57 38.21 15.56
C ASN A 98 -4.29 38.79 16.19
N ARG A 99 -3.15 38.79 15.46
CA ARG A 99 -1.89 39.38 15.96
C ARG A 99 -1.69 40.85 15.54
N LYS A 100 -2.57 41.41 14.71
CA LYS A 100 -2.48 42.80 14.23
C LYS A 100 -3.48 43.77 14.87
N MET A 101 -4.35 43.31 15.77
CA MET A 101 -5.26 44.19 16.52
C MET A 101 -4.81 44.45 17.97
N VAL A 102 -3.63 43.95 18.35
CA VAL A 102 -3.01 44.20 19.66
C VAL A 102 -1.73 44.99 19.44
N HIS A 103 -1.84 46.20 18.89
CA HIS A 103 -0.83 47.26 19.00
C HIS A 103 -1.48 48.61 18.75
#